data_AF-A0A0S7EH12-F1
#
_entry.id   AF-A0A0S7EH12-F1
#
_cell.length_a   1.000
_cell.length_b   1.000
_cell.length_c   1.000
_cell.angle_alpha   90.00
_cell.angle_beta   90.00
_cell.angle_gamma   90.00
#
_symmetry.space_group_name_H-M   'P 1'
#
loop_
_entity.id
_entity.type
_entity.pdbx_description
1 polymer ?
#
loop_
_entity_poly.entity_id
_entity_poly.type
_entity_poly.pdbx_seq_one_letter_code
_entity_poly.pdbx_strand_id
1 'polypeptide(L)'
;MLISDIRMKARGVNLPNSNASASRLAHHTNQHPGSLNHDTNSTEEVSRGVAVEKLDSVKKWGINTYKCTKQMFSEKFGRGSRTVDLELEAQIDVLRDTKSKYENILRLATALITHFQSMVQTQQALGDTFTDLSQKSPELQDEFGYNAETQKLLCKNGEALLGAINFFVSSVNTLVNKLWRIL
;
A
#
# COMPACT_ATOMS: atom_id res chain seq x y z
N MET A 1 21.24 0.76 24.84
CA MET A 1 22.38 1.60 24.44
C MET A 1 23.54 0.64 24.23
N LEU A 2 23.96 0.25 23.03
CA LEU A 2 24.31 1.06 21.87
C LEU A 2 23.78 0.46 20.55
N ILE A 3 23.46 1.39 19.65
CA ILE A 3 23.06 1.21 18.26
C ILE A 3 24.32 1.34 17.41
N SER A 4 24.67 0.32 16.64
CA SER A 4 25.42 0.46 15.39
C SER A 4 25.68 -0.90 14.75
N ASP A 5 24.89 -1.28 13.74
CA ASP A 5 25.38 -1.83 12.46
C ASP A 5 24.21 -2.41 11.64
N ILE A 6 23.49 -1.53 10.93
CA ILE A 6 22.66 -1.90 9.79
C ILE A 6 23.13 -1.05 8.62
N ARG A 7 24.14 -1.54 7.89
CA ARG A 7 24.52 -1.00 6.58
C ARG A 7 23.84 -1.84 5.51
N MET A 8 22.66 -1.38 5.09
CA MET A 8 21.94 -1.92 3.94
C MET A 8 22.71 -1.60 2.65
N LYS A 9 23.12 -2.64 1.93
CA LYS A 9 23.69 -2.54 0.59
C LYS A 9 22.54 -2.46 -0.41
N ALA A 10 22.20 -1.26 -0.87
CA ALA A 10 21.27 -1.06 -1.97
C ALA A 10 21.86 -1.69 -3.25
N ARG A 11 21.22 -2.73 -3.77
CA ARG A 11 21.37 -3.14 -5.18
C ARG A 11 20.17 -2.57 -5.93
N GLY A 12 20.46 -1.64 -6.84
CA GLY A 12 19.47 -1.02 -7.71
C GLY A 12 18.82 -2.06 -8.62
N VAL A 13 17.50 -2.09 -8.60
CA VAL A 13 16.67 -2.76 -9.60
C VAL A 13 16.18 -1.68 -10.55
N ASN A 14 16.71 -1.69 -11.77
CA ASN A 14 16.26 -0.86 -12.87
C ASN A 14 14.89 -1.38 -13.34
N LEU A 15 13.85 -0.57 -13.17
CA LEU A 15 12.49 -0.84 -13.65
C LEU A 15 12.33 -0.27 -15.07
N PRO A 16 11.87 -1.04 -16.09
CA PRO A 16 11.54 -0.45 -17.38
C PRO A 16 10.23 0.33 -17.30
N ASN A 17 10.30 1.56 -17.77
CA ASN A 17 9.23 2.56 -17.86
C ASN A 17 8.08 2.06 -18.76
N SER A 18 6.85 2.08 -18.25
CA SER A 18 5.64 1.72 -19.00
C SER A 18 5.17 2.93 -19.81
N ASN A 19 5.53 3.01 -21.09
CA ASN A 19 4.99 4.03 -21.99
C ASN A 19 3.74 3.48 -22.68
N ALA A 20 2.58 3.80 -22.10
CA ALA A 20 1.31 3.83 -22.83
C ALA A 20 1.42 4.86 -23.96
N SER A 21 1.13 4.46 -25.20
CA SER A 21 1.03 5.39 -26.33
C SER A 21 -0.34 5.25 -26.96
N ALA A 22 -1.28 6.03 -26.43
CA ALA A 22 -2.53 6.36 -27.08
C ALA A 22 -2.44 7.77 -27.67
N SER A 23 -2.94 7.91 -28.90
CA SER A 23 -3.35 9.16 -29.57
C SER A 23 -2.26 9.98 -30.27
N ARG A 24 -2.44 10.26 -31.56
CA ARG A 24 -3.13 11.47 -32.09
C ARG A 24 -2.93 11.57 -33.61
N LEU A 25 -4.03 11.44 -34.35
CA LEU A 25 -4.17 11.84 -35.75
C LEU A 25 -4.93 13.19 -35.76
N ALA A 26 -4.31 14.26 -36.27
CA ALA A 26 -5.00 15.37 -36.95
C ALA A 26 -4.04 16.51 -37.39
N HIS A 27 -4.07 16.80 -38.71
CA HIS A 27 -4.11 18.13 -39.38
C HIS A 27 -2.98 19.17 -39.14
N HIS A 28 -2.55 20.04 -40.06
CA HIS A 28 -2.58 20.24 -41.53
C HIS A 28 -1.80 21.56 -41.82
N THR A 29 -1.28 21.74 -43.05
CA THR A 29 -1.04 23.02 -43.79
C THR A 29 0.32 23.76 -43.76
N ASN A 30 1.09 23.53 -44.84
CA ASN A 30 1.70 24.47 -45.83
C ASN A 30 2.59 25.68 -45.42
N GLN A 31 3.86 25.70 -45.89
CA GLN A 31 4.41 26.63 -46.92
C GLN A 31 5.94 26.48 -47.12
N HIS A 32 6.38 26.44 -48.38
CA HIS A 32 7.76 26.45 -48.92
C HIS A 32 8.34 27.91 -48.95
N PRO A 33 9.64 28.21 -49.23
CA PRO A 33 10.51 27.57 -50.26
C PRO A 33 12.02 27.48 -49.93
N GLY A 34 12.79 26.85 -50.84
CA GLY A 34 14.15 27.34 -51.14
C GLY A 34 15.35 26.42 -50.88
N SER A 35 15.57 25.51 -51.83
CA SER A 35 16.85 25.21 -52.49
C SER A 35 17.98 24.44 -51.79
N LEU A 36 18.32 23.37 -52.52
CA LEU A 36 19.62 22.71 -52.75
C LEU A 36 20.14 21.68 -51.74
N ASN A 37 20.22 20.46 -52.30
CA ASN A 37 20.97 19.27 -51.91
C ASN A 37 20.32 18.39 -50.84
N HIS A 38 19.60 17.35 -51.29
CA HIS A 38 19.36 16.18 -50.46
C HIS A 38 19.45 14.91 -51.31
N ASP A 39 20.44 14.09 -51.00
CA ASP A 39 20.60 12.73 -51.48
C ASP A 39 19.33 11.93 -51.17
N THR A 40 18.58 11.55 -52.21
CA THR A 40 17.34 10.78 -52.11
C THR A 40 17.56 9.29 -51.88
N ASN A 41 18.82 8.84 -51.77
CA ASN A 41 19.16 7.42 -51.66
C ASN A 41 19.32 6.92 -50.21
N SER A 42 19.36 7.82 -49.22
CA SER A 42 19.54 7.46 -47.80
C SER A 42 18.21 7.28 -47.05
N THR A 43 17.14 7.94 -47.48
CA THR A 43 15.82 7.92 -46.82
C THR A 43 15.00 6.66 -47.13
N GLU A 44 15.17 6.08 -48.33
CA GLU A 44 14.49 4.85 -48.74
C GLU A 44 15.13 3.60 -48.12
N GLU A 45 16.46 3.51 -48.09
CA GLU A 45 17.20 2.42 -47.43
C GLU A 45 16.93 2.40 -45.91
N VAL A 46 16.88 3.57 -45.26
CA VAL A 46 16.50 3.69 -43.84
C VAL A 46 15.04 3.29 -43.64
N SER A 47 14.11 3.72 -44.51
CA SER A 47 12.70 3.32 -44.41
C SER A 47 12.47 1.82 -44.65
N ARG A 48 13.26 1.21 -45.54
CA ARG A 48 13.22 -0.22 -45.86
C ARG A 48 13.82 -1.05 -44.72
N GLY A 49 14.91 -0.59 -44.11
CA GLY A 49 15.46 -1.17 -42.87
C GLY A 49 14.44 -1.13 -41.74
N VAL A 50 13.76 0.01 -41.54
CA VAL A 50 12.69 0.16 -40.53
C VAL A 50 11.49 -0.76 -40.81
N ALA A 51 11.12 -0.96 -42.09
CA ALA A 51 10.03 -1.87 -42.46
C ALA A 51 10.38 -3.34 -42.18
N VAL A 52 11.63 -3.75 -42.44
CA VAL A 52 12.14 -5.10 -42.15
C VAL A 52 12.20 -5.35 -40.64
N GLU A 53 12.69 -4.39 -39.85
CA GLU A 53 12.72 -4.49 -38.39
C GLU A 53 11.30 -4.59 -37.78
N LYS A 54 10.34 -3.84 -38.32
CA LYS A 54 8.94 -3.95 -37.92
C LYS A 54 8.36 -5.32 -38.27
N LEU A 55 8.66 -5.86 -39.45
CA LEU A 55 8.21 -7.18 -39.86
C LEU A 55 8.79 -8.28 -38.94
N ASP A 56 10.07 -8.19 -38.60
CA ASP A 56 10.71 -9.13 -37.68
C ASP A 56 10.13 -9.03 -36.26
N SER A 57 9.79 -7.82 -35.82
CA SER A 57 9.10 -7.59 -34.54
C SER A 57 7.73 -8.25 -34.50
N VAL A 58 6.93 -8.10 -35.56
CA VAL A 58 5.62 -8.75 -35.70
C VAL A 58 5.76 -10.27 -35.73
N LYS A 59 6.74 -10.79 -36.48
CA LYS A 59 7.02 -12.23 -36.56
C LYS A 59 7.41 -12.81 -35.19
N LYS A 60 8.32 -12.13 -34.47
CA LYS A 60 8.75 -12.53 -33.12
C LYS A 60 7.58 -12.50 -32.13
N TRP A 61 6.76 -11.45 -32.18
CA TRP A 61 5.54 -11.35 -31.39
C TRP A 61 4.57 -12.51 -31.70
N GLY A 62 4.30 -12.79 -32.98
CA GLY A 62 3.39 -13.87 -33.40
C GLY A 62 3.86 -15.25 -32.93
N ILE A 63 5.16 -15.53 -33.03
CA ILE A 63 5.75 -16.78 -32.53
C ILE A 63 5.61 -16.91 -31.01
N ASN A 64 5.89 -15.84 -30.27
CA ASN A 64 5.77 -15.84 -28.81
C ASN A 64 4.31 -16.03 -28.37
N THR A 65 3.39 -15.31 -29.01
CA THR A 65 1.94 -15.44 -28.76
C THR A 65 1.47 -16.87 -29.01
N TYR A 66 1.86 -17.49 -30.14
CA TYR A 66 1.51 -18.88 -30.43
C TYR A 66 2.06 -19.83 -29.37
N LYS A 67 3.32 -19.67 -28.94
CA LYS A 67 3.92 -20.50 -27.88
C LYS A 67 3.15 -20.40 -26.56
N CYS A 68 2.82 -19.18 -26.13
CA CYS A 68 2.02 -18.97 -24.90
C CYS A 68 0.63 -19.61 -25.01
N THR A 69 -0.06 -19.42 -26.14
CA THR A 69 -1.37 -20.04 -26.37
C THR A 69 -1.28 -21.55 -26.36
N LYS A 70 -0.28 -22.13 -27.02
CA LYS A 70 -0.07 -23.59 -27.04
C LYS A 70 0.21 -24.14 -25.64
N GLN A 71 1.02 -23.44 -24.83
CA GLN A 71 1.29 -23.82 -23.44
C GLN A 71 0.00 -23.81 -22.61
N MET A 72 -0.76 -22.71 -22.67
CA MET A 72 -2.05 -22.58 -21.96
C MET A 72 -3.03 -23.71 -22.32
N PHE A 73 -3.17 -24.04 -23.61
CA PHE A 73 -3.98 -25.18 -24.03
C PHE A 73 -3.43 -26.50 -23.51
N SER A 74 -2.11 -26.73 -23.61
CA SER A 74 -1.49 -27.97 -23.13
C SER A 74 -1.73 -28.19 -21.64
N GLU A 75 -1.64 -27.14 -20.82
CA GLU A 75 -1.96 -27.18 -19.40
C GLU A 75 -3.45 -27.48 -19.13
N LYS A 76 -4.36 -26.79 -19.81
CA LYS A 76 -5.82 -26.99 -19.64
C LYS A 76 -6.28 -28.41 -20.00
N PHE A 77 -5.64 -29.04 -20.98
CA PHE A 77 -5.93 -30.41 -21.39
C PHE A 77 -5.12 -31.47 -20.62
N GLY A 78 -4.33 -31.08 -19.62
CA GLY A 78 -3.51 -32.00 -18.81
C GLY A 78 -2.34 -32.62 -19.58
N ARG A 79 -1.98 -32.04 -20.72
CA ARG A 79 -0.89 -32.50 -21.61
C ARG A 79 0.42 -31.74 -21.38
N GLY A 80 0.45 -30.82 -20.41
CA GLY A 80 1.61 -30.05 -20.00
C GLY A 80 1.52 -29.65 -18.53
N SER A 81 2.68 -29.42 -17.89
CA SER A 81 2.75 -28.97 -16.49
C SER A 81 2.30 -27.53 -16.35
N ARG A 82 1.59 -27.21 -15.26
CA ARG A 82 1.20 -25.84 -14.91
C ARG A 82 2.44 -24.96 -14.83
N THR A 83 2.41 -23.82 -15.53
CA THR A 83 3.44 -22.80 -15.36
C THR A 83 3.27 -22.18 -13.97
N VAL A 84 4.31 -22.27 -13.13
CA VAL A 84 4.33 -21.72 -11.77
C VAL A 84 5.62 -20.92 -11.60
N ASP A 85 5.48 -19.70 -11.09
CA ASP A 85 6.62 -18.88 -10.66
C ASP A 85 6.77 -19.04 -9.15
N LEU A 86 7.73 -19.87 -8.74
CA LEU A 86 7.96 -20.20 -7.34
C LEU A 86 8.42 -18.99 -6.51
N GLU A 87 9.10 -18.02 -7.13
CA GLU A 87 9.53 -16.81 -6.44
C GLU A 87 8.33 -15.91 -6.13
N LEU A 88 7.43 -15.71 -7.10
CA LEU A 88 6.20 -14.97 -6.89
C LEU A 88 5.27 -15.65 -5.87
N GLU A 89 5.12 -16.98 -5.92
CA GLU A 89 4.32 -17.72 -4.92
C GLU A 89 4.89 -17.53 -3.50
N ALA A 90 6.22 -17.61 -3.34
CA ALA A 90 6.86 -17.35 -2.05
C ALA A 90 6.62 -15.90 -1.56
N GLN A 91 6.65 -14.91 -2.47
CA GLN A 91 6.34 -13.52 -2.11
C GLN A 91 4.86 -13.36 -1.70
N ILE A 92 3.94 -14.02 -2.39
CA ILE A 92 2.50 -14.03 -2.04
C ILE A 92 2.29 -14.62 -0.64
N ASP A 93 3.00 -15.68 -0.28
CA ASP A 93 2.87 -16.29 1.05
C ASP A 93 3.36 -15.35 2.16
N VAL A 94 4.46 -14.62 1.95
CA VAL A 94 4.92 -13.58 2.89
C VAL A 94 3.90 -12.44 3.01
N LEU A 95 3.29 -12.03 1.90
CA LEU A 95 2.22 -11.03 1.86
C LEU A 95 0.98 -11.50 2.67
N ARG A 96 0.57 -12.76 2.52
CA ARG A 96 -0.53 -13.36 3.28
C ARG A 96 -0.25 -13.43 4.78
N ASP A 97 0.94 -13.85 5.18
CA ASP A 97 1.35 -13.87 6.58
C ASP A 97 1.36 -12.45 7.17
N THR A 98 1.88 -11.48 6.42
CA THR A 98 1.88 -10.07 6.82
C THR A 98 0.45 -9.56 7.03
N LYS A 99 -0.47 -9.85 6.09
CA LYS A 99 -1.89 -9.50 6.24
C LYS A 99 -2.48 -10.10 7.52
N SER A 100 -2.23 -11.38 7.79
CA SER A 100 -2.73 -12.05 9.01
C SER A 100 -2.22 -11.38 10.29
N LYS A 101 -0.96 -10.92 10.32
CA LYS A 101 -0.41 -10.15 11.43
C LYS A 101 -1.14 -8.82 11.64
N TYR A 102 -1.46 -8.09 10.56
CA TYR A 102 -2.23 -6.85 10.65
C TYR A 102 -3.68 -7.08 11.09
N GLU A 103 -4.33 -8.16 10.65
CA GLU A 103 -5.66 -8.57 11.14
C GLU A 103 -5.63 -8.82 12.67
N ASN A 104 -4.59 -9.49 13.16
CA ASN A 104 -4.40 -9.70 14.59
C ASN A 104 -4.19 -8.38 15.36
N ILE A 105 -3.37 -7.48 14.83
CA ILE A 105 -3.17 -6.14 15.43
C ILE A 105 -4.50 -5.38 15.48
N LEU A 106 -5.28 -5.42 14.39
CA LEU A 106 -6.57 -4.76 14.32
C LEU A 106 -7.54 -5.31 15.39
N ARG A 107 -7.59 -6.63 15.55
CA ARG A 107 -8.40 -7.28 16.60
C ARG A 107 -7.98 -6.84 18.00
N LEU A 108 -6.67 -6.84 18.29
CA LEU A 108 -6.14 -6.45 19.60
C LEU A 108 -6.36 -4.96 19.89
N ALA A 109 -6.20 -4.09 18.90
CA ALA A 109 -6.44 -2.66 19.04
C ALA A 109 -7.93 -2.36 19.30
N THR A 110 -8.84 -3.06 18.64
CA THR A 110 -10.28 -2.97 18.93
C THR A 110 -10.61 -3.42 20.36
N ALA A 111 -10.02 -4.53 20.82
CA ALA A 111 -10.18 -4.96 22.21
C ALA A 111 -9.62 -3.92 23.20
N LEU A 112 -8.46 -3.32 22.90
CA LEU A 112 -7.86 -2.26 23.70
C LEU A 112 -8.81 -1.06 23.81
N ILE A 113 -9.44 -0.62 22.71
CA ILE A 113 -10.43 0.47 22.72
C ILE A 113 -11.55 0.15 23.73
N THR A 114 -12.12 -1.05 23.70
CA THR A 114 -13.18 -1.46 24.61
C THR A 114 -12.73 -1.42 26.06
N HIS A 115 -11.58 -2.02 26.39
CA HIS A 115 -11.05 -2.01 27.75
C HIS A 115 -10.72 -0.59 28.23
N PHE A 116 -10.15 0.23 27.35
CA PHE A 116 -9.76 1.60 27.67
C PHE A 116 -10.99 2.49 27.90
N GLN A 117 -12.07 2.31 27.13
CA GLN A 117 -13.36 2.95 27.39
C GLN A 117 -13.92 2.62 28.78
N SER A 118 -13.94 1.33 29.15
CA SER A 118 -14.39 0.93 30.49
C SER A 118 -13.53 1.50 31.61
N MET A 119 -12.21 1.59 31.39
CA MET A 119 -11.29 2.21 32.34
C MET A 119 -11.57 3.70 32.52
N VAL A 120 -11.73 4.46 31.42
CA VAL A 120 -12.05 5.91 31.48
C VAL A 120 -13.39 6.15 32.18
N GLN A 121 -14.41 5.34 31.92
CA GLN A 121 -15.69 5.42 32.64
C GLN A 121 -15.52 5.17 34.15
N THR A 122 -14.66 4.23 34.53
CA THR A 122 -14.35 3.95 35.94
C THR A 122 -13.61 5.10 36.59
N GLN A 123 -12.66 5.73 35.88
CA GLN A 123 -11.96 6.93 36.34
C GLN A 123 -12.94 8.08 36.59
N GLN A 124 -13.95 8.24 35.72
CA GLN A 124 -14.99 9.27 35.91
C GLN A 124 -15.78 9.01 37.19
N ALA A 125 -16.28 7.79 37.39
CA ALA A 125 -17.03 7.43 38.59
C ALA A 125 -16.20 7.57 39.87
N LEU A 126 -14.90 7.23 39.82
CA LEU A 126 -13.97 7.43 40.93
C LEU A 126 -13.76 8.92 41.22
N GLY A 127 -13.61 9.76 40.19
CA GLY A 127 -13.48 11.21 40.33
C GLY A 127 -14.69 11.84 40.98
N ASP A 128 -15.90 11.40 40.61
CA ASP A 128 -17.15 11.86 41.23
C ASP A 128 -17.24 11.40 42.69
N THR A 129 -16.88 10.15 42.98
CA THR A 129 -16.85 9.61 44.36
C THR A 129 -15.86 10.37 45.24
N PHE A 130 -14.66 10.69 44.74
CA PHE A 130 -13.69 11.50 45.48
C PHE A 130 -14.16 12.94 45.68
N THR A 131 -14.86 13.53 44.71
CA THR A 131 -15.47 14.86 44.87
C THR A 131 -16.49 14.85 46.01
N ASP A 132 -17.35 13.84 46.05
CA ASP A 132 -18.34 13.63 47.11
C ASP A 132 -17.71 13.45 48.50
N LEU A 133 -16.65 12.64 48.60
CA LEU A 133 -15.94 12.40 49.84
C LEU A 133 -15.22 13.66 50.35
N SER A 134 -14.62 14.44 49.44
CA SER A 134 -13.98 15.72 49.79
C SER A 134 -14.96 16.68 50.47
N GLN A 135 -16.22 16.72 50.03
CA GLN A 135 -17.26 17.57 50.64
C GLN A 135 -17.79 17.04 51.98
N LYS A 136 -17.82 15.72 52.15
CA LYS A 136 -18.38 15.05 53.34
C LYS A 136 -17.37 14.86 54.48
N SER A 137 -16.08 14.91 54.18
CA SER A 137 -14.99 14.68 55.13
C SER A 137 -14.02 15.88 55.15
N PRO A 138 -14.34 16.96 55.91
CA PRO A 138 -13.53 18.18 55.96
C PRO A 138 -12.07 17.94 56.39
N GLU A 139 -11.85 16.93 57.21
CA GLU A 139 -10.53 16.51 57.71
C GLU A 139 -9.63 15.84 56.64
N LEU A 140 -10.20 15.42 55.51
CA LEU A 140 -9.49 14.81 54.36
C LEU A 140 -9.84 15.52 53.04
N GLN A 141 -10.33 16.76 53.13
CA GLN A 141 -10.89 17.49 52.00
C GLN A 141 -9.84 17.65 50.88
N ASP A 142 -8.62 18.01 51.24
CA ASP A 142 -7.53 18.30 50.29
C ASP A 142 -7.06 17.03 49.59
N GLU A 143 -6.91 15.92 50.31
CA GLU A 143 -6.48 14.63 49.76
C GLU A 143 -7.52 14.06 48.79
N PHE A 144 -8.79 14.07 49.17
CA PHE A 144 -9.87 13.64 48.28
C PHE A 144 -10.06 14.60 47.10
N GLY A 145 -9.94 15.91 47.33
CA GLY A 145 -10.02 16.91 46.27
C GLY A 145 -8.91 16.74 45.22
N TYR A 146 -7.67 16.54 45.66
CA TYR A 146 -6.54 16.27 44.79
C TYR A 146 -6.73 14.99 43.96
N ASN A 147 -7.20 13.91 44.60
CA ASN A 147 -7.47 12.65 43.91
C ASN A 147 -8.62 12.77 42.88
N ALA A 148 -9.66 13.54 43.21
CA ALA A 148 -10.75 13.82 42.28
C ALA A 148 -10.26 14.53 41.01
N GLU A 149 -9.46 15.59 41.17
CA GLU A 149 -8.90 16.34 40.04
C GLU A 149 -7.93 15.49 39.22
N THR A 150 -7.16 14.62 39.87
CA THR A 150 -6.28 13.65 39.18
C THR A 150 -7.09 12.71 38.29
N GLN A 151 -8.20 12.15 38.79
CA GLN A 151 -9.05 11.26 37.99
C GLN A 151 -9.73 12.00 36.82
N LYS A 152 -10.22 13.23 37.04
CA LYS A 152 -10.80 14.06 35.95
C LYS A 152 -9.77 14.36 34.85
N LEU A 153 -8.53 14.65 35.22
CA LEU A 153 -7.44 14.86 34.26
C LEU A 153 -7.13 13.59 33.46
N LEU A 154 -7.09 12.44 34.14
CA LEU A 154 -6.90 11.14 33.47
C LEU A 154 -8.04 10.84 32.48
N CYS A 155 -9.30 11.12 32.83
CA CYS A 155 -10.42 10.97 31.91
C CYS A 155 -10.24 11.81 30.63
N LYS A 156 -9.93 13.10 30.78
CA LYS A 156 -9.72 14.02 29.64
C LYS A 156 -8.60 13.55 28.72
N ASN A 157 -7.48 13.10 29.29
CA ASN A 157 -6.37 12.54 28.53
C ASN A 157 -6.75 11.21 27.87
N GLY A 158 -7.54 10.39 28.58
CA GLY A 158 -8.08 9.14 28.09
C GLY A 158 -8.95 9.32 26.85
N GLU A 159 -9.85 10.30 26.83
CA GLU A 159 -10.69 10.61 25.66
C GLU A 159 -9.85 10.97 24.42
N ALA A 160 -8.82 11.81 24.59
CA ALA A 160 -7.92 12.18 23.50
C ALA A 160 -7.16 10.97 22.94
N LEU A 161 -6.62 10.11 23.83
CA LEU A 161 -5.92 8.89 23.43
C LEU A 161 -6.88 7.90 22.74
N LEU A 162 -8.11 7.77 23.25
CA LEU A 162 -9.13 6.92 22.64
C LEU A 162 -9.45 7.37 21.21
N GLY A 163 -9.52 8.69 20.96
CA GLY A 163 -9.65 9.24 19.62
C GLY A 163 -8.50 8.83 18.70
N ALA A 164 -7.25 8.91 19.18
CA ALA A 164 -6.07 8.50 18.42
C ALA A 164 -6.07 6.99 18.09
N ILE A 165 -6.46 6.12 19.03
CA ILE A 165 -6.51 4.67 18.80
C ILE A 165 -7.64 4.33 17.82
N ASN A 166 -8.80 4.98 17.91
CA ASN A 166 -9.90 4.80 16.94
C ASN A 166 -9.48 5.21 15.52
N PHE A 167 -8.73 6.30 15.38
CA PHE A 167 -8.17 6.70 14.10
C PHE A 167 -7.19 5.64 13.57
N PHE A 168 -6.27 5.16 14.41
CA PHE A 168 -5.33 4.09 14.06
C PHE A 168 -6.05 2.82 13.56
N VAL A 169 -7.06 2.35 14.29
CA VAL A 169 -7.88 1.18 13.91
C VAL A 169 -8.54 1.39 12.56
N SER A 170 -9.08 2.58 12.30
CA SER A 170 -9.72 2.91 11.02
C SER A 170 -8.72 2.91 9.85
N SER A 171 -7.50 3.43 10.07
CA SER A 171 -6.43 3.42 9.08
C SER A 171 -5.95 2.00 8.76
N VAL A 172 -5.71 1.18 9.79
CA VAL A 172 -5.29 -0.22 9.61
C VAL A 172 -6.40 -1.05 8.97
N ASN A 173 -7.66 -0.86 9.37
CA ASN A 173 -8.81 -1.51 8.76
C ASN A 173 -8.91 -1.20 7.26
N THR A 174 -8.67 0.05 6.88
CA THR A 174 -8.62 0.45 5.46
C THR A 174 -7.51 -0.27 4.72
N LEU A 175 -6.30 -0.33 5.29
CA LEU A 175 -5.20 -1.08 4.72
C LEU A 175 -5.61 -2.54 4.52
N VAL A 176 -5.96 -3.25 5.59
CA VAL A 176 -6.29 -4.69 5.62
C VAL A 176 -7.46 -5.06 4.71
N ASN A 177 -8.59 -4.35 4.82
CA ASN A 177 -9.84 -4.79 4.18
C ASN A 177 -10.11 -4.17 2.82
N LYS A 178 -9.51 -3.03 2.47
CA LYS A 178 -9.69 -2.40 1.15
C LYS A 178 -8.51 -2.68 0.22
N LEU A 179 -7.27 -2.53 0.68
CA LEU A 179 -6.11 -2.74 -0.19
C LEU A 179 -5.85 -4.22 -0.46
N TRP A 180 -5.88 -5.08 0.56
CA TRP A 180 -5.60 -6.52 0.39
C TRP A 180 -6.78 -7.36 -0.08
N ARG A 181 -7.89 -6.70 -0.47
CA ARG A 181 -9.00 -7.35 -1.18
C ARG A 181 -8.83 -7.27 -2.71
N ILE A 182 -7.89 -6.43 -3.17
CA ILE A 182 -7.60 -6.20 -4.60
C ILE A 182 -6.43 -7.08 -5.07
N LEU A 183 -5.60 -7.56 -4.14
CA LEU A 183 -4.59 -8.62 -4.33
C LEU A 183 -5.25 -10.00 -4.14
#